data_AF-A0A6I7PL37-F1
#
_entry.id   AF-A0A6I7PL37-F1
#
_cell.length_a   1.000
_cell.length_b   1.000
_cell.length_c   1.000
_cell.angle_alpha   90.00
_cell.angle_beta   90.00
_cell.angle_gamma   90.00
#
_symmetry.space_group_name_H-M   'P 1'
#
loop_
_entity.id
_entity.type
_entity.pdbx_description
1 polymer ?
#
loop_
_entity_poly.entity_id
_entity_poly.type
_entity_poly.pdbx_seq_one_letter_code
_entity_poly.pdbx_strand_id
1 'polypeptide(L)'
;MRRILRDRSGQSTLEYAMGIVALALVGMAAASLLSQRSANVISITSSVQPGAHPTDYSTLVPAPLVEITDVSGQVVIDLEQITNRTGTSRLGTNFGVDDDFTSLVIIP
;
A
#
# COMPACT_ATOMS: atom_id res chain seq x y z
N MET A 1 16.45 -47.37 -11.97
CA MET A 1 15.12 -46.74 -11.84
C MET A 1 14.40 -46.99 -10.50
N ARG A 2 14.60 -48.11 -9.78
CA ARG A 2 13.88 -48.41 -8.51
C ARG A 2 14.16 -47.48 -7.30
N ARG A 3 15.25 -46.71 -7.29
CA ARG A 3 15.61 -45.82 -6.15
C ARG A 3 14.82 -44.50 -6.13
N ILE A 4 14.53 -43.92 -7.30
CA ILE A 4 13.81 -42.64 -7.43
C ILE A 4 12.36 -42.73 -6.93
N LEU A 5 11.75 -43.92 -7.02
CA LEU A 5 10.37 -44.16 -6.54
C LEU A 5 10.28 -44.42 -5.03
N ARG A 6 11.41 -44.60 -4.34
CA ARG A 6 11.47 -44.96 -2.91
C ARG A 6 11.83 -43.77 -2.00
N ASP A 7 12.44 -42.71 -2.55
CA ASP A 7 12.68 -41.44 -1.85
C ASP A 7 11.44 -40.53 -1.89
N ARG A 8 10.35 -40.93 -1.22
CA ARG A 8 9.18 -40.07 -1.00
C ARG A 8 9.31 -39.18 0.23
N SER A 9 10.35 -39.39 1.04
CA SER A 9 10.55 -38.70 2.32
C SER A 9 10.76 -37.19 2.17
N GLY A 10 11.40 -36.75 1.07
CA GLY A 10 11.55 -35.32 0.76
C GLY A 10 10.32 -34.70 0.09
N GLN A 11 9.49 -35.53 -0.57
CA GLN A 11 8.31 -35.07 -1.28
C GLN A 11 7.22 -34.61 -0.30
N SER A 12 6.98 -35.37 0.77
CA SER A 12 5.99 -35.00 1.78
C SER A 12 6.36 -33.72 2.54
N THR A 13 7.64 -33.54 2.89
CA THR A 13 8.11 -32.30 3.54
C THR A 13 7.96 -31.09 2.63
N LEU A 14 8.25 -31.24 1.34
CA LEU A 14 8.08 -30.18 0.36
C LEU A 14 6.60 -29.82 0.15
N GLU A 15 5.70 -30.80 0.17
CA GLU A 15 4.26 -30.57 0.00
C GLU A 15 3.69 -29.69 1.14
N TYR A 16 4.05 -29.99 2.38
CA TYR A 16 3.66 -29.16 3.53
C TYR A 16 4.31 -27.77 3.48
N ALA A 17 5.59 -27.67 3.12
CA ALA A 17 6.27 -26.38 2.99
C ALA A 17 5.66 -25.51 1.87
N MET A 18 5.37 -26.11 0.71
CA MET A 18 4.75 -25.44 -0.43
C MET A 18 3.34 -24.93 -0.10
N GLY A 19 2.56 -25.70 0.66
CA GLY A 19 1.24 -25.28 1.14
C GLY A 19 1.29 -24.05 2.04
N ILE A 20 2.25 -23.99 2.97
CA ILE A 20 2.45 -22.84 3.87
C ILE A 20 2.88 -21.60 3.08
N VAL A 21 3.82 -21.75 2.13
CA VAL A 21 4.27 -20.65 1.27
C VAL A 21 3.12 -20.11 0.42
N ALA A 22 2.31 -20.99 -0.18
CA ALA A 22 1.15 -20.58 -0.97
C ALA A 22 0.14 -19.77 -0.13
N LEU A 23 -0.19 -20.25 1.07
CA LEU A 23 -1.10 -19.54 1.97
C LEU A 23 -0.54 -18.17 2.40
N ALA A 24 0.76 -18.11 2.73
CA ALA A 24 1.42 -16.86 3.10
C ALA A 24 1.40 -15.83 1.96
N LEU A 25 1.66 -16.26 0.72
CA LEU A 25 1.63 -15.39 -0.46
C LEU A 25 0.22 -14.83 -0.71
N VAL A 26 -0.81 -15.67 -0.59
CA VAL A 26 -2.21 -15.21 -0.72
C VAL A 26 -2.57 -14.22 0.38
N GLY A 27 -2.14 -14.47 1.63
CA GLY A 27 -2.34 -13.55 2.75
C GLY A 27 -1.68 -12.18 2.52
N MET A 28 -0.45 -12.14 2.01
CA MET A 28 0.23 -10.89 1.69
C MET A 28 -0.47 -10.14 0.54
N ALA A 29 -0.88 -10.84 -0.52
CA ALA A 29 -1.60 -10.22 -1.63
C ALA A 29 -2.94 -9.63 -1.17
N ALA A 30 -3.70 -10.37 -0.36
CA ALA A 30 -4.96 -9.91 0.21
C ALA A 30 -4.78 -8.69 1.10
N ALA A 31 -3.76 -8.68 1.97
CA ALA A 31 -3.46 -7.54 2.85
C ALA A 31 -3.08 -6.28 2.04
N SER A 32 -2.27 -6.43 0.99
CA SER A 32 -1.87 -5.34 0.10
C SER A 32 -3.06 -4.73 -0.64
N LEU A 33 -3.92 -5.57 -1.23
CA LEU A 33 -5.12 -5.12 -1.92
C LEU A 33 -6.14 -4.48 -0.96
N LEU A 34 -6.30 -5.05 0.24
CA LEU A 34 -7.24 -4.53 1.23
C LEU A 34 -6.87 -3.12 1.68
N SER A 35 -5.58 -2.81 1.85
CA SER A 35 -5.10 -1.49 2.28
C SER A 35 -5.53 -0.36 1.33
N GLN A 36 -5.39 -0.57 0.01
CA GLN A 36 -5.81 0.43 -0.98
C GLN A 36 -7.35 0.50 -1.10
N ARG A 37 -8.03 -0.64 -1.06
CA ARG A 37 -9.48 -0.71 -1.27
C ARG A 37 -10.26 -0.14 -0.09
N SER A 38 -9.80 -0.34 1.14
CA SER A 38 -10.40 0.27 2.32
C SER A 38 -10.28 1.80 2.29
N ALA A 39 -9.11 2.33 1.90
CA ALA A 39 -8.91 3.76 1.72
C ALA A 39 -9.87 4.35 0.66
N ASN A 40 -10.06 3.66 -0.47
CA ASN A 40 -11.00 4.08 -1.52
C ASN A 40 -12.46 4.05 -1.03
N VAL A 41 -12.86 3.08 -0.22
CA VAL A 41 -14.23 3.02 0.32
C VAL A 41 -14.49 4.19 1.29
N ILE A 42 -13.52 4.53 2.13
CA ILE A 42 -13.61 5.68 3.04
C ILE A 42 -13.71 6.98 2.24
N SER A 43 -12.89 7.12 1.19
CA SER A 43 -12.90 8.25 0.26
C SER A 43 -14.24 8.45 -0.46
N ILE A 44 -14.80 7.36 -1.00
CA ILE A 44 -16.13 7.40 -1.63
C ILE A 44 -17.18 7.79 -0.60
N THR A 45 -17.10 7.24 0.62
CA THR A 45 -18.04 7.56 1.69
C THR A 45 -17.94 9.04 2.11
N SER A 46 -16.74 9.62 2.18
CA SER A 46 -16.57 11.05 2.51
C SER A 46 -17.17 11.96 1.45
N SER A 47 -17.08 11.59 0.17
CA SER A 47 -17.68 12.36 -0.93
C SER A 47 -19.21 12.33 -0.96
N VAL A 48 -19.83 11.32 -0.33
CA VAL A 48 -21.30 11.16 -0.27
C VAL A 48 -21.87 11.66 1.05
N GLN A 49 -21.04 11.94 2.06
CA GLN A 49 -21.50 12.45 3.35
C GLN A 49 -22.04 13.89 3.19
N PRO A 50 -23.25 14.19 3.70
CA PRO A 50 -23.75 15.56 3.72
C PRO A 50 -22.89 16.40 4.68
N GLY A 51 -22.26 17.44 4.14
CA GLY A 51 -21.42 18.39 4.88
C GLY A 51 -22.07 19.78 4.94
N ALA A 52 -21.78 20.54 6.00
CA ALA A 52 -22.34 21.88 6.18
C ALA A 52 -21.63 22.93 5.29
N HIS A 53 -20.39 22.64 4.89
CA HIS A 53 -19.56 23.50 4.05
C HIS A 53 -19.05 22.75 2.80
N PRO A 54 -18.81 23.45 1.66
CA PRO A 54 -18.33 22.85 0.41
C PRO A 54 -17.04 22.02 0.49
N THR A 55 -16.27 22.21 1.55
CA THR A 55 -15.01 21.50 1.81
C THR A 55 -15.20 20.19 2.56
N ASP A 56 -16.37 19.96 3.16
CA ASP A 56 -16.59 18.84 4.09
C ASP A 56 -16.92 17.52 3.39
N TYR A 57 -17.33 17.58 2.13
CA TYR A 57 -17.56 16.44 1.24
C TYR A 57 -16.45 16.29 0.20
N SER A 58 -15.28 16.91 0.46
CA SER A 58 -14.10 16.69 -0.37
C SER A 58 -13.75 15.20 -0.38
N THR A 59 -13.57 14.64 -1.57
CA THR A 59 -13.08 13.27 -1.74
C THR A 59 -11.71 13.16 -1.09
N LEU A 60 -11.57 12.27 -0.10
CA LEU A 60 -10.27 11.98 0.51
C LEU A 60 -9.40 11.30 -0.55
N VAL A 61 -8.39 11.97 -1.08
CA VAL A 61 -7.47 11.33 -2.04
C VAL A 61 -6.52 10.44 -1.24
N PRO A 62 -6.46 9.11 -1.48
CA PRO A 62 -5.46 8.25 -0.87
C PRO A 62 -4.09 8.75 -1.31
N ALA A 63 -3.35 9.34 -0.38
CA ALA A 63 -2.06 9.92 -0.67
C ALA A 63 -0.99 8.83 -0.75
N PRO A 64 -0.33 8.65 -1.90
CA PRO A 64 0.82 7.77 -1.97
C PRO A 64 1.98 8.40 -1.16
N LEU A 65 2.70 7.59 -0.37
CA LEU A 65 3.85 8.07 0.40
C LEU A 65 5.01 8.54 -0.52
N VAL A 66 5.03 8.05 -1.76
CA VAL A 66 6.05 8.34 -2.77
C VAL A 66 5.35 8.56 -4.10
N GLU A 67 5.78 9.55 -4.87
CA GLU A 67 5.28 9.77 -6.23
C GLU A 67 5.63 8.56 -7.09
N ILE A 68 4.59 7.88 -7.54
CA ILE A 68 4.67 6.72 -8.41
C ILE A 68 3.97 7.06 -9.72
N THR A 69 4.56 6.58 -10.81
CA THR A 69 4.01 6.73 -12.16
C THR A 69 3.80 5.35 -12.78
N ASP A 70 2.87 5.27 -13.73
CA ASP A 70 2.65 4.07 -14.51
C ASP A 70 3.45 4.19 -15.81
N VAL A 71 4.40 3.27 -15.99
CA VAL A 71 5.09 3.10 -17.26
C VAL A 71 4.70 1.74 -17.82
N SER A 72 3.75 1.75 -18.77
CA SER A 72 3.32 0.56 -19.51
C SER A 72 2.77 -0.57 -18.62
N GLY A 73 1.97 -0.24 -17.61
CA GLY A 73 1.37 -1.15 -16.65
C GLY A 73 2.29 -1.53 -15.48
N GLN A 74 3.49 -0.94 -15.41
CA GLN A 74 4.39 -1.10 -14.27
C GLN A 74 4.34 0.15 -13.40
N VAL A 75 4.05 -0.04 -12.11
CA VAL A 75 4.16 1.02 -11.12
C VAL A 75 5.64 1.24 -10.82
N VAL A 76 6.14 2.42 -11.17
CA VAL A 76 7.55 2.82 -11.00
C VAL A 76 7.62 4.08 -10.15
N ILE A 77 8.76 4.30 -9.50
CA ILE A 77 9.01 5.54 -8.75
C ILE A 77 9.23 6.68 -9.73
N ASP A 78 8.45 7.76 -9.60
CA ASP A 78 8.57 8.95 -10.44
C ASP A 78 9.67 9.87 -9.90
N LEU A 79 10.89 9.63 -10.35
CA LEU A 79 12.08 10.36 -9.94
C LEU A 79 12.04 11.84 -10.38
N GLU A 80 11.36 12.14 -11.48
CA GLU A 80 11.24 13.50 -12.01
C GLU A 80 10.31 14.34 -11.13
N GLN A 81 9.15 13.80 -10.77
CA GLN A 81 8.24 14.46 -9.83
C GLN A 81 8.86 14.63 -8.44
N ILE A 82 9.61 13.64 -7.94
CA ILE A 82 10.31 13.74 -6.65
C ILE A 82 11.35 14.87 -6.68
N THR A 83 12.14 14.95 -7.75
CA THR A 83 13.18 15.99 -7.87
C THR A 83 12.55 17.38 -7.96
N ASN A 84 11.48 17.53 -8.74
CA ASN A 84 10.75 18.79 -8.90
C ASN A 84 10.02 19.24 -7.63
N ARG A 85 9.68 18.32 -6.73
CA ARG A 85 8.97 18.58 -5.47
C ARG A 85 9.90 18.55 -4.25
N THR A 86 11.20 18.50 -4.47
CA THR A 86 12.19 18.57 -3.39
C THR A 86 12.07 19.90 -2.63
N GLY A 87 11.94 19.84 -1.31
CA GLY A 87 11.76 21.03 -0.46
C GLY A 87 10.34 21.58 -0.38
N THR A 88 9.35 20.90 -0.96
CA THR A 88 7.92 21.21 -0.79
C THR A 88 7.30 20.29 0.27
N SER A 89 6.29 20.79 1.00
CA SER A 89 5.56 20.00 1.99
C SER A 89 4.80 18.87 1.28
N ARG A 90 5.00 17.61 1.71
CA ARG A 90 4.39 16.43 1.06
C ARG A 90 3.37 15.77 1.97
N LEU A 91 3.80 15.30 3.14
CA LEU A 91 2.90 14.64 4.08
C LEU A 91 1.97 15.67 4.72
N GLY A 92 2.46 16.85 5.11
CA GLY A 92 1.62 17.94 5.62
C GLY A 92 0.39 18.22 4.74
N THR A 93 0.60 18.38 3.41
CA THR A 93 -0.49 18.61 2.45
C THR A 93 -1.53 17.49 2.41
N ASN A 94 -1.12 16.23 2.58
CA ASN A 94 -2.04 15.09 2.60
C ASN A 94 -2.90 15.03 3.85
N PHE A 95 -2.46 15.64 4.94
CA PHE A 95 -3.17 15.73 6.21
C PHE A 95 -3.79 17.12 6.44
N GLY A 96 -3.77 18.00 5.43
CA GLY A 96 -4.35 19.35 5.52
C GLY A 96 -3.59 20.30 6.45
N VAL A 97 -2.29 20.07 6.62
CA VAL A 97 -1.40 20.88 7.46
C VAL A 97 -0.41 21.62 6.55
N ASP A 98 -0.21 22.92 6.80
CA ASP A 98 0.66 23.76 5.98
C ASP A 98 2.15 23.40 6.14
N ASP A 99 2.51 22.73 7.24
CA ASP A 99 3.88 22.36 7.60
C ASP A 99 4.07 20.83 7.56
N ASP A 100 5.26 20.37 7.16
CA ASP A 100 5.51 18.93 7.02
C ASP A 100 5.78 18.28 8.39
N PHE A 101 5.51 16.98 8.54
CA PHE A 101 5.74 16.25 9.80
C PHE A 101 7.24 16.03 10.03
N THR A 102 7.96 17.08 10.44
CA THR A 102 9.42 17.09 10.56
C THR A 102 9.94 16.68 11.94
N SER A 103 9.06 16.43 12.93
CA SER A 103 9.50 16.12 14.29
C SER A 103 8.45 15.36 15.10
N LEU A 104 8.82 14.17 15.61
CA LEU A 104 8.11 13.49 16.68
C LEU A 104 8.49 14.15 18.03
N VAL A 105 7.58 14.91 18.61
CA VAL A 105 7.73 15.41 19.98
C VAL A 105 7.51 14.25 20.94
N ILE A 106 8.57 13.78 21.59
CA ILE A 106 8.44 12.90 22.75
C ILE A 106 8.05 13.79 23.92
N ILE A 107 6.77 13.74 24.30
CA ILE A 107 6.27 14.40 25.51
C ILE A 107 6.72 13.53 26.70
N PRO A 108 7.37 14.10 27.72
CA PRO A 108 7.82 13.35 28.90
C PRO A 108 6.66 12.73 29.69
#